data_AF-A0A858RE29-F1
#
_entry.id   AF-A0A858RE29-F1
#
_cell.length_a   1.000
_cell.length_b   1.000
_cell.length_c   1.000
_cell.angle_alpha   90.00
_cell.angle_beta   90.00
_cell.angle_gamma   90.00
#
_symmetry.space_group_name_H-M   'P 1'
#
loop_
_entity.id
_entity.type
_entity.pdbx_description
1 polymer ?
#
loop_
_entity_poly.entity_id
_entity_poly.type
_entity_poly.pdbx_seq_one_letter_code
_entity_poly.pdbx_strand_id
1 'polypeptide(L)'
;MEEEIVTLTRDMIACKEEAWCRFHERYYPLLLAQAIARGIPAADAPDIVQGVYLRVLRHGKAFRDSGNLEAWLACLTRCETIDAVRRSKRRSWLGERFQQWQEARRDVHAADITDLDQALESLDDSERRLLSRHYLEGWSQEEIASEQSTSTKAVESKLARLRRRLRGELENLNTCKS
;
A
#
# COMPACT_ATOMS: atom_id res chain seq x y z
N MET A 1 -5.76 -26.86 27.24
CA MET A 1 -5.94 -25.82 26.20
C MET A 1 -4.61 -25.42 25.55
N GLU A 2 -3.57 -25.08 26.32
CA GLU A 2 -2.26 -24.71 25.74
C GLU A 2 -1.60 -25.83 24.93
N GLU A 3 -1.63 -27.09 25.39
CA GLU A 3 -1.09 -28.23 24.63
C GLU A 3 -1.82 -28.47 23.29
N GLU A 4 -3.12 -28.19 23.24
CA GLU A 4 -3.93 -28.32 22.03
C GLU A 4 -3.55 -27.26 20.99
N ILE A 5 -3.32 -26.02 21.44
CA ILE A 5 -2.88 -24.91 20.60
C ILE A 5 -1.47 -25.17 20.05
N VAL A 6 -0.54 -25.65 20.89
CA VAL A 6 0.83 -25.98 20.46
C VAL A 6 0.82 -27.07 19.39
N THR A 7 -0.03 -28.09 19.56
CA THR A 7 -0.18 -29.18 18.58
C THR A 7 -0.80 -28.67 17.28
N LEU A 8 -1.88 -27.90 17.37
CA LEU A 8 -2.54 -27.27 16.23
C LEU A 8 -1.54 -26.45 15.40
N THR A 9 -0.77 -25.58 16.04
CA THR A 9 0.16 -24.72 15.30
C THR A 9 1.36 -25.48 14.73
N ARG A 10 1.84 -26.53 15.42
CA ARG A 10 2.86 -27.42 14.85
C ARG A 10 2.37 -28.06 13.55
N ASP A 11 1.15 -28.56 13.54
CA ASP A 11 0.55 -29.22 12.39
C ASP A 11 0.21 -28.24 11.26
N MET A 12 -0.18 -27.00 11.58
CA MET A 12 -0.34 -25.93 10.60
C MET A 12 0.98 -25.56 9.91
N ILE A 13 2.10 -25.50 10.65
CA ILE A 13 3.45 -25.26 10.08
C ILE A 13 3.88 -26.42 9.17
N ALA A 14 3.46 -27.64 9.51
CA ALA A 14 3.66 -28.81 8.66
C ALA A 14 2.70 -28.87 7.46
N CYS A 15 1.88 -27.82 7.24
CA CYS A 15 0.90 -27.72 6.17
C CYS A 15 -0.11 -28.87 6.13
N LYS A 16 -0.49 -29.42 7.28
CA LYS A 16 -1.56 -30.43 7.36
C LYS A 16 -2.92 -29.77 7.17
N GLU A 17 -3.71 -30.29 6.25
CA GLU A 17 -5.02 -29.73 5.87
C GLU A 17 -5.99 -29.70 7.07
N GLU A 18 -6.04 -30.77 7.85
CA GLU A 18 -6.96 -30.92 8.97
C GLU A 18 -6.72 -29.88 10.07
N ALA A 19 -5.44 -29.50 10.26
CA ALA A 19 -5.07 -28.46 11.22
C ALA A 19 -5.56 -27.08 10.75
N TRP A 20 -5.49 -26.79 9.45
CA TRP A 20 -6.01 -25.56 8.87
C TRP A 20 -7.54 -25.50 8.91
N CYS A 21 -8.24 -26.61 8.65
CA CYS A 21 -9.69 -26.69 8.81
C CYS A 21 -10.12 -26.37 10.25
N ARG A 22 -9.49 -27.01 11.25
CA ARG A 22 -9.78 -26.76 12.67
C ARG A 22 -9.47 -25.31 13.07
N PHE A 23 -8.36 -24.76 12.58
CA PHE A 23 -8.00 -23.37 12.83
C PHE A 23 -9.04 -22.41 12.23
N HIS A 24 -9.47 -22.67 11.00
CA HIS A 24 -10.50 -21.89 10.33
C HIS A 24 -11.81 -21.93 11.09
N GLU A 25 -12.35 -23.12 11.39
CA GLU A 25 -13.60 -23.28 12.13
C GLU A 25 -13.60 -22.54 13.47
N ARG A 26 -12.46 -22.57 14.19
CA ARG A 26 -12.33 -21.96 15.50
C ARG A 26 -12.16 -20.44 15.46
N TYR A 27 -11.29 -19.93 14.58
CA TYR A 27 -10.85 -18.54 14.63
C TYR A 27 -11.47 -17.65 13.55
N TYR A 28 -11.98 -18.21 12.45
CA TYR A 28 -12.60 -17.42 11.40
C TYR A 28 -13.68 -16.45 11.91
N PRO A 29 -14.66 -16.87 12.75
CA PRO A 29 -15.69 -15.94 13.24
C PRO A 29 -15.11 -14.80 14.08
N LEU A 30 -14.08 -15.08 14.89
CA LEU A 30 -13.39 -14.09 15.72
C LEU A 30 -12.67 -13.06 14.85
N LEU A 31 -11.89 -13.51 13.86
CA LEU A 31 -11.10 -12.62 12.99
C LEU A 31 -12.02 -11.77 12.11
N LEU A 32 -13.11 -12.36 11.61
CA LEU A 32 -14.14 -11.65 10.86
C LEU A 32 -14.78 -10.54 11.71
N ALA A 33 -15.21 -10.86 12.93
CA ALA A 33 -15.78 -9.89 13.86
C ALA A 33 -14.78 -8.79 14.22
N GLN A 34 -13.51 -9.13 14.41
CA GLN A 34 -12.44 -8.17 14.69
C GLN A 34 -12.17 -7.21 13.53
N ALA A 35 -12.23 -7.69 12.28
CA ALA A 35 -12.08 -6.86 11.09
C ALA A 35 -13.26 -5.90 10.94
N ILE A 36 -14.50 -6.40 11.08
CA ILE A 36 -15.73 -5.60 11.00
C ILE A 36 -15.75 -4.53 12.10
N ALA A 37 -15.41 -4.90 13.34
CA ALA A 37 -15.33 -3.97 14.46
C ALA A 37 -14.29 -2.85 14.26
N ARG A 38 -13.33 -3.04 13.35
CA ARG A 38 -12.33 -2.03 12.96
C ARG A 38 -12.76 -1.20 11.74
N GLY A 39 -14.02 -1.33 11.31
CA GLY A 39 -14.59 -0.53 10.22
C GLY A 39 -14.37 -1.10 8.82
N ILE A 40 -13.97 -2.37 8.70
CA ILE A 40 -13.93 -3.04 7.39
C ILE A 40 -15.35 -3.43 6.97
N PRO A 41 -15.78 -3.12 5.73
CA PRO A 41 -17.06 -3.59 5.22
C PRO A 41 -17.20 -5.11 5.32
N ALA A 42 -18.39 -5.61 5.63
CA ALA A 42 -18.61 -7.04 5.81
C ALA A 42 -18.22 -7.87 4.56
N ALA A 43 -18.36 -7.31 3.37
CA ALA A 43 -17.95 -7.94 2.11
C ALA A 43 -16.43 -8.07 1.96
N ASP A 44 -15.65 -7.18 2.57
CA ASP A 44 -14.17 -7.15 2.48
C ASP A 44 -13.50 -7.84 3.68
N ALA A 45 -14.25 -8.12 4.75
CA ALA A 45 -13.73 -8.75 5.95
C ALA A 45 -13.09 -10.14 5.71
N PRO A 46 -13.62 -11.01 4.82
CA PRO A 46 -12.97 -12.28 4.48
C PRO A 46 -11.54 -12.11 3.92
N ASP A 47 -11.28 -11.06 3.14
CA ASP A 47 -9.96 -10.78 2.59
C ASP A 47 -8.94 -10.43 3.69
N ILE A 48 -9.39 -9.76 4.75
CA ILE A 48 -8.55 -9.49 5.93
C ILE A 48 -8.15 -10.81 6.59
N VAL A 49 -9.12 -11.72 6.78
CA VAL A 49 -8.86 -13.03 7.39
C VAL A 49 -7.87 -13.84 6.54
N GLN A 50 -8.03 -13.83 5.22
CA GLN A 50 -7.08 -14.46 4.31
C GLN A 50 -5.67 -13.87 4.45
N GLY A 51 -5.53 -12.55 4.55
CA GLY A 51 -4.25 -11.89 4.80
C GLY A 51 -3.60 -12.35 6.11
N VAL A 52 -4.39 -12.49 7.17
CA VAL A 52 -3.93 -13.05 8.46
C VAL A 52 -3.41 -14.47 8.27
N TYR A 53 -4.12 -15.33 7.54
CA TYR A 53 -3.70 -16.72 7.31
C TYR A 53 -2.36 -16.78 6.57
N LEU A 54 -2.16 -15.93 5.57
CA LEU A 54 -0.89 -15.82 4.86
C LEU A 54 0.26 -15.38 5.77
N ARG A 55 0.01 -14.46 6.72
CA ARG A 55 1.00 -14.07 7.73
C ARG A 55 1.28 -15.20 8.71
N VAL A 56 0.25 -15.94 9.14
CA VAL A 56 0.41 -17.11 10.00
C VAL A 56 1.28 -18.17 9.32
N LEU A 57 1.05 -18.45 8.03
CA LEU A 57 1.90 -19.35 7.23
C LEU A 57 3.34 -18.85 7.16
N ARG A 58 3.53 -17.56 6.88
CA ARG A 58 4.86 -16.97 6.70
C ARG A 58 5.64 -16.87 8.02
N HIS A 59 4.97 -16.68 9.14
CA HIS A 59 5.60 -16.35 10.43
C HIS A 59 5.29 -17.37 11.54
N GLY A 60 4.78 -18.56 11.19
CA GLY A 60 4.32 -19.56 12.15
C GLY A 60 5.38 -20.01 13.17
N LYS A 61 6.68 -19.83 12.88
CA LYS A 61 7.76 -20.08 13.86
C LYS A 61 7.77 -19.07 15.02
N ALA A 62 7.48 -17.79 14.76
CA ALA A 62 7.47 -16.73 15.78
C ALA A 62 6.34 -16.89 16.80
N PHE A 63 5.29 -17.65 16.46
CA PHE A 63 4.18 -17.95 17.36
C PHE A 63 4.57 -18.91 18.51
N ARG A 64 5.49 -19.85 18.27
CA ARG A 64 5.83 -20.92 19.21
C ARG A 64 6.25 -20.42 20.60
N ASP A 65 6.71 -19.16 20.68
CA ASP A 65 7.22 -18.50 21.90
C ASP A 65 6.20 -17.54 22.54
N SER A 66 5.02 -17.33 21.92
CA SER A 66 3.98 -16.41 22.40
C SER A 66 2.83 -17.15 23.09
N GLY A 67 2.67 -16.95 24.39
CA GLY A 67 1.70 -17.70 25.22
C GLY A 67 0.21 -17.44 24.96
N ASN A 68 -0.17 -16.58 23.99
CA ASN A 68 -1.58 -16.32 23.68
C ASN A 68 -1.83 -16.12 22.16
N LEU A 69 -2.40 -17.16 21.54
CA LEU A 69 -2.74 -17.18 20.12
C LEU A 69 -3.77 -16.12 19.73
N GLU A 70 -4.80 -15.92 20.55
CA GLU A 70 -5.86 -14.95 20.24
C GLU A 70 -5.32 -13.52 20.25
N ALA A 71 -4.46 -13.18 21.20
CA ALA A 71 -3.81 -11.88 21.25
C ALA A 71 -2.88 -11.65 20.04
N TRP A 72 -2.13 -12.68 19.64
CA TRP A 72 -1.27 -12.59 18.46
C TRP A 72 -2.09 -12.44 17.17
N LEU A 73 -3.16 -13.22 17.01
CA LEU A 73 -4.07 -13.09 15.88
C LEU A 73 -4.79 -11.74 15.84
N ALA A 74 -5.15 -11.18 17.00
CA ALA A 74 -5.71 -9.84 17.09
C ALA A 74 -4.72 -8.76 16.62
N CYS A 75 -3.43 -8.95 16.92
CA CYS A 75 -2.35 -8.08 16.42
C CYS A 75 -2.22 -8.21 14.90
N LEU A 76 -2.16 -9.43 14.36
CA LEU A 76 -2.09 -9.66 12.91
C LEU A 76 -3.31 -9.07 12.18
N THR A 77 -4.51 -9.28 12.71
CA THR A 77 -5.76 -8.74 12.16
C THR A 77 -5.72 -7.22 12.11
N ARG A 78 -5.28 -6.58 13.20
CA ARG A 78 -5.09 -5.11 13.23
C ARG A 78 -4.13 -4.64 12.15
N CYS A 79 -2.99 -5.28 12.01
CA CYS A 79 -1.99 -4.91 10.99
C CYS A 79 -2.56 -5.06 9.58
N GLU A 80 -3.22 -6.19 9.28
CA GLU A 80 -3.86 -6.42 7.98
C GLU A 80 -5.00 -5.43 7.69
N THR A 81 -5.80 -5.06 8.68
CA THR A 81 -6.80 -4.00 8.54
C THR A 81 -6.17 -2.66 8.16
N ILE A 82 -5.10 -2.25 8.84
CA ILE A 82 -4.38 -1.00 8.53
C ILE A 82 -3.84 -1.03 7.10
N ASP A 83 -3.23 -2.14 6.71
CA ASP A 83 -2.66 -2.30 5.36
C ASP A 83 -3.76 -2.32 4.29
N ALA A 84 -4.91 -2.93 4.56
CA ALA A 84 -6.06 -2.91 3.66
C ALA A 84 -6.62 -1.49 3.46
N VAL A 85 -6.76 -0.72 4.53
CA VAL A 85 -7.21 0.68 4.45
C VAL A 85 -6.21 1.51 3.63
N ARG A 86 -4.91 1.32 3.84
CA ARG A 86 -3.85 1.98 3.05
C ARG A 86 -3.93 1.61 1.56
N ARG A 87 -4.12 0.32 1.26
CA ARG A 87 -4.28 -0.18 -0.12
C ARG A 87 -5.53 0.40 -0.79
N SER A 88 -6.65 0.46 -0.07
CA SER A 88 -7.91 1.03 -0.56
C SER A 88 -7.77 2.52 -0.89
N LYS A 89 -7.19 3.31 0.02
CA LYS A 89 -6.90 4.74 -0.22
C LYS A 89 -6.03 4.94 -1.46
N ARG A 90 -4.96 4.15 -1.61
CA ARG A 90 -4.08 4.19 -2.79
C ARG A 90 -4.83 3.87 -4.08
N ARG A 91 -5.72 2.87 -4.06
CA ARG A 91 -6.54 2.49 -5.22
C ARG A 91 -7.54 3.58 -5.60
N SER A 92 -8.21 4.20 -4.62
CA SER A 92 -9.11 5.33 -4.86
C SER A 92 -8.36 6.51 -5.48
N TRP A 93 -7.21 6.86 -4.90
CA TRP A 93 -6.37 7.94 -5.41
C TRP A 93 -5.90 7.68 -6.85
N LEU A 94 -5.48 6.44 -7.16
CA LEU A 94 -5.13 6.05 -8.53
C LEU A 94 -6.33 6.14 -9.48
N GLY A 95 -7.54 5.77 -9.01
CA GLY A 95 -8.77 5.89 -9.78
C GLY A 95 -9.12 7.34 -10.13
N GLU A 96 -9.07 8.25 -9.14
CA GLU A 96 -9.27 9.68 -9.35
C GLU A 96 -8.25 10.27 -10.32
N ARG A 97 -6.97 9.90 -10.15
CA ARG A 97 -5.87 10.27 -11.05
C ARG A 97 -6.11 9.79 -12.48
N PHE A 98 -6.58 8.57 -12.64
CA PHE A 98 -6.87 8.01 -13.95
C PHE A 98 -8.02 8.75 -14.65
N GLN A 99 -9.07 9.13 -13.90
CA GLN A 99 -10.15 9.95 -14.44
C GLN A 99 -9.64 11.34 -14.87
N GLN A 100 -8.88 12.03 -14.01
CA GLN A 100 -8.24 13.30 -14.35
C GLN A 100 -7.36 13.20 -15.59
N TRP A 101 -6.61 12.11 -15.71
CA TRP A 101 -5.78 11.85 -16.89
C TRP A 101 -6.63 11.63 -18.14
N GLN A 102 -7.74 10.90 -18.06
CA GLN A 102 -8.64 10.71 -19.20
C GLN A 102 -9.26 12.03 -19.67
N GLU A 103 -9.63 12.89 -18.73
CA GLU A 103 -10.15 14.23 -19.03
C GLU A 103 -9.07 15.08 -19.69
N ALA A 104 -7.87 15.16 -19.10
CA ALA A 104 -6.76 15.91 -19.64
C ALA A 104 -6.31 15.40 -21.01
N ARG A 105 -6.33 14.07 -21.25
CA ARG A 105 -5.93 13.48 -22.53
C ARG A 105 -6.78 13.91 -23.71
N ARG A 106 -7.99 14.44 -23.50
CA ARG A 106 -8.82 14.96 -24.59
C ARG A 106 -8.20 16.22 -25.22
N ASP A 107 -7.34 16.93 -24.49
CA ASP A 107 -6.71 18.19 -24.91
C ASP A 107 -5.19 18.08 -25.13
N VAL A 108 -4.57 16.92 -24.87
CA VAL A 108 -3.11 16.70 -24.99
C VAL A 108 -2.73 16.33 -26.43
N HIS A 109 -1.82 17.10 -27.04
CA HIS A 109 -1.27 16.79 -28.36
C HIS A 109 -0.05 15.85 -28.22
N ALA A 110 0.21 15.03 -29.25
CA ALA A 110 1.35 14.10 -29.23
C ALA A 110 2.71 14.78 -29.01
N ALA A 111 2.84 16.06 -29.43
CA ALA A 111 4.03 16.87 -29.21
C ALA A 111 4.29 17.16 -27.71
N ASP A 112 3.24 17.36 -26.92
CA ASP A 112 3.34 17.67 -25.49
C ASP A 112 3.92 16.48 -24.68
N ILE A 113 3.68 15.25 -25.15
CA ILE A 113 4.19 14.02 -24.51
C ILE A 113 5.70 13.90 -24.73
N THR A 114 6.17 14.14 -25.96
CA THR A 114 7.60 14.10 -26.29
C THR A 114 8.39 15.19 -25.56
N ASP A 115 7.81 16.37 -25.41
CA ASP A 115 8.44 17.48 -24.70
C ASP A 115 8.50 17.22 -23.18
N LEU A 116 7.52 16.50 -22.62
CA LEU A 116 7.54 16.06 -21.23
C LEU A 116 8.62 15.00 -20.98
N ASP A 117 8.78 14.02 -21.88
CA ASP A 117 9.82 13.00 -21.73
C ASP A 117 11.22 13.64 -21.74
N GLN A 118 11.48 14.61 -22.62
CA GLN A 118 12.73 15.38 -22.62
C GLN A 118 12.92 16.18 -21.33
N ALA A 119 11.87 16.83 -20.81
CA ALA A 119 11.95 17.54 -19.54
C ALA A 119 12.19 16.60 -18.33
N LEU A 120 11.72 15.34 -18.40
CA LEU A 120 11.97 14.34 -17.35
C LEU A 120 13.40 13.76 -17.40
N GLU A 121 14.08 13.84 -18.55
CA GLU A 121 15.49 13.48 -18.68
C GLU A 121 16.43 14.47 -17.95
N SER A 122 16.00 15.73 -17.78
CA SER A 122 16.76 16.76 -17.04
C SER A 122 16.76 16.56 -15.52
N LEU A 123 15.94 15.64 -15.02
CA LEU A 123 15.81 15.37 -13.59
C LEU A 123 16.87 14.39 -13.09
N ASP A 124 17.40 14.65 -11.90
CA ASP A 124 18.26 13.69 -11.23
C ASP A 124 17.45 12.47 -10.75
N ASP A 125 18.15 11.37 -10.44
CA ASP A 125 17.52 10.13 -10.00
C ASP A 125 16.74 10.29 -8.68
N SER A 126 17.14 11.20 -7.79
CA SER A 126 16.43 11.46 -6.53
C SER A 126 15.11 12.18 -6.79
N GLU A 127 15.09 13.12 -7.73
CA GLU A 127 13.94 13.89 -8.15
C GLU A 127 12.96 13.00 -8.92
N ARG A 128 13.45 12.16 -9.83
CA ARG A 128 12.64 11.17 -10.54
C ARG A 128 12.01 10.15 -9.60
N ARG A 129 12.75 9.64 -8.62
CA ARG A 129 12.20 8.76 -7.57
C ARG A 129 11.13 9.45 -6.73
N LEU A 130 11.34 10.71 -6.36
CA LEU A 130 10.36 11.48 -5.60
C LEU A 130 9.05 11.66 -6.39
N LEU A 131 9.15 11.99 -7.68
CA LEU A 131 8.00 12.11 -8.57
C LEU A 131 7.30 10.77 -8.78
N SER A 132 8.05 9.69 -9.01
CA SER A 132 7.49 8.32 -9.15
C SER A 132 6.70 7.93 -7.91
N ARG A 133 7.28 8.08 -6.72
CA ARG A 133 6.60 7.73 -5.46
C ARG A 133 5.31 8.50 -5.27
N HIS A 134 5.34 9.80 -5.54
CA HIS A 134 4.17 10.64 -5.34
C HIS A 134 3.09 10.43 -6.43
N TYR A 135 3.50 10.34 -7.70
CA TYR A 135 2.58 10.39 -8.84
C TYR A 135 2.25 9.05 -9.49
N LEU A 136 3.15 8.08 -9.44
CA LEU A 136 2.92 6.74 -9.99
C LEU A 136 2.52 5.76 -8.89
N GLU A 137 3.20 5.82 -7.74
CA GLU A 137 2.95 4.89 -6.64
C GLU A 137 1.91 5.41 -5.64
N GLY A 138 1.54 6.69 -5.71
CA GLY A 138 0.48 7.29 -4.89
C GLY A 138 0.81 7.44 -3.40
N TRP A 139 2.09 7.59 -3.06
CA TRP A 139 2.50 7.85 -1.68
C TRP A 139 2.08 9.26 -1.23
N SER A 140 1.68 9.36 0.04
CA SER A 140 1.43 10.65 0.68
C SER A 140 2.75 11.39 0.91
N GLN A 141 2.68 12.73 1.02
CA GLN A 141 3.88 13.53 1.34
C GLN A 141 4.46 13.16 2.71
N GLU A 142 3.62 12.72 3.64
CA GLU A 142 4.01 12.26 4.99
C GLU A 142 4.73 10.91 4.95
N GLU A 143 4.26 9.98 4.10
CA GLU A 143 4.91 8.68 3.88
C GLU A 143 6.31 8.87 3.27
N ILE A 144 6.42 9.74 2.26
CA ILE A 144 7.70 10.09 1.62
C ILE A 144 8.64 10.79 2.62
N ALA A 145 8.11 11.70 3.44
CA ALA A 145 8.89 12.41 4.43
C ALA A 145 9.46 11.47 5.49
N SER A 146 8.64 10.51 5.96
CA SER A 146 9.06 9.48 6.91
C SER A 146 10.15 8.59 6.34
N GLU A 147 10.02 8.19 5.07
CA GLU A 147 11.01 7.35 4.39
C GLU A 147 12.34 8.08 4.17
N GLN A 148 12.29 9.35 3.76
CA GLN A 148 13.48 10.17 3.49
C GLN A 148 14.06 10.83 4.75
N SER A 149 13.53 10.53 5.94
CA SER A 149 13.93 11.16 7.20
C SER A 149 13.92 12.69 7.14
N THR A 150 12.89 13.26 6.53
CA THR A 150 12.72 14.70 6.34
C THR A 150 11.33 15.16 6.78
N SER A 151 11.04 16.46 6.67
CA SER A 151 9.72 17.03 7.02
C SER A 151 8.76 17.02 5.84
N THR A 152 7.46 16.88 6.11
CA THR A 152 6.40 16.98 5.09
C THR A 152 6.50 18.29 4.29
N LYS A 153 6.79 19.42 4.96
CA LYS A 153 7.02 20.72 4.32
C LYS A 153 8.21 20.72 3.36
N ALA A 154 9.28 19.98 3.67
CA ALA A 154 10.44 19.87 2.79
C ALA A 154 10.09 19.09 1.52
N VAL A 155 9.33 18.00 1.65
CA VAL A 155 8.81 17.21 0.51
C VAL A 155 7.88 18.06 -0.36
N GLU A 156 6.93 18.76 0.25
CA GLU A 156 6.01 19.67 -0.44
C GLU A 156 6.77 20.74 -1.23
N SER A 157 7.73 21.40 -0.58
CA SER A 157 8.57 22.42 -1.20
C SER A 157 9.41 21.87 -2.35
N LYS A 158 9.94 20.65 -2.22
CA LYS A 158 10.73 20.00 -3.28
C LYS A 158 9.85 19.64 -4.48
N LEU A 159 8.66 19.07 -4.26
CA LEU A 159 7.68 18.81 -5.32
C LEU A 159 7.23 20.09 -6.04
N ALA A 160 6.98 21.17 -5.30
CA ALA A 160 6.59 22.45 -5.88
C ALA A 160 7.69 23.06 -6.76
N ARG A 161 8.96 22.95 -6.34
CA ARG A 161 10.12 23.38 -7.15
C ARG A 161 10.26 22.56 -8.43
N LEU A 162 10.12 21.23 -8.34
CA LEU A 162 10.18 20.35 -9.51
C LEU A 162 9.09 20.65 -10.52
N ARG A 163 7.84 20.84 -10.07
CA ARG A 163 6.72 21.26 -10.93
C ARG A 163 7.01 22.55 -11.68
N ARG A 164 7.61 23.55 -11.00
CA ARG A 164 7.97 24.82 -11.63
C ARG A 164 9.08 24.65 -12.66
N ARG A 165 10.09 23.82 -12.37
CA ARG A 165 11.19 23.54 -13.31
C ARG A 165 10.66 22.85 -14.57
N LEU A 166 9.89 21.78 -14.42
CA LEU A 166 9.28 21.06 -15.53
C LEU A 166 8.36 21.96 -16.37
N ARG A 167 7.58 22.85 -15.73
CA ARG A 167 6.75 23.82 -16.44
C ARG A 167 7.60 24.77 -17.30
N GLY A 168 8.67 25.33 -16.74
CA GLY A 168 9.54 26.24 -17.48
C GLY A 168 10.25 25.56 -18.65
N GLU A 169 10.66 24.30 -18.49
CA GLU A 169 11.25 23.52 -19.60
C GLU A 169 10.24 23.26 -20.72
N LEU A 170 9.00 22.92 -20.37
CA LEU A 170 7.92 22.75 -21.35
C LEU A 170 7.57 24.05 -22.09
N GLU A 171 7.54 25.19 -21.40
CA GLU A 171 7.31 26.51 -22.02
C GLU A 171 8.46 26.91 -22.97
N ASN A 172 9.70 26.59 -22.62
CA ASN A 172 10.86 26.83 -23.49
C ASN A 172 10.85 25.95 -24.76
N LEU A 173 10.42 24.69 -24.64
CA LEU A 173 10.30 23.78 -25.79
C LEU A 173 9.17 24.19 -26.73
N ASN A 174 8.07 24.68 -26.19
CA ASN A 174 6.93 25.20 -26.98
C ASN A 174 7.25 26.52 -27.70
N THR A 175 8.02 27.42 -27.08
CA THR A 175 8.44 28.69 -27.71
C THR A 175 9.51 28.51 -28.78
N CYS A 176 10.29 27.43 -28.76
CA CYS A 176 11.29 27.12 -29.80
C CYS A 176 10.68 26.50 -31.07
N LYS A 177 9.43 26.05 -31.03
CA LYS A 177 8.69 25.44 -32.16
C LYS A 177 7.73 26.41 -32.87
N SER A 178 7.53 27.64 -32.36
CA SER A 178 6.77 28.72 -33.03
C SER A 178 7.68 29.62 -33.85
#